data_AF-A0A1F8TWF5-F1
#
_entry.id   AF-A0A1F8TWF5-F1
#
_cell.length_a   1.000
_cell.length_b   1.000
_cell.length_c   1.000
_cell.angle_alpha   90.00
_cell.angle_beta   90.00
_cell.angle_gamma   90.00
#
_symmetry.space_group_name_H-M   'P 1'
#
loop_
_entity.id
_entity.type
_entity.pdbx_description
1 polymer ?
#
loop_
_entity_poly.entity_id
_entity_poly.type
_entity_poly.pdbx_seq_one_letter_code
_entity_poly.pdbx_strand_id
1 'polypeptide(L)' 'MHEFVIMKLGTTVGDDFGDEDEGNIYWEIEVEPGESKTVTFTAPEAGEYQIVCGTEGHFVAGMVGSLTVVAP' A
#
# COMPACT_ATOMS: atom_id res chain seq x y z
N MET A 1 -15.02 -1.20 -1.15
CA MET A 1 -13.87 -1.96 -0.65
C MET A 1 -12.73 -0.98 -0.38
N HIS A 2 -11.83 -1.33 0.53
CA HIS A 2 -10.55 -0.64 0.67
C HIS A 2 -9.43 -1.66 0.65
N GLU A 3 -8.29 -1.22 0.16
CA GLU A 3 -7.07 -1.99 0.15
C GLU A 3 -6.02 -1.28 0.98
N PHE A 4 -5.12 -2.05 1.57
CA PHE A 4 -3.91 -1.54 2.20
C PHE A 4 -2.73 -2.12 1.44
N VAL A 5 -2.20 -1.34 0.50
CA VAL A 5 -1.09 -1.73 -0.36
C VAL A 5 0.18 -1.07 0.17
N ILE A 6 1.23 -1.87 0.35
CA ILE A 6 2.59 -1.40 0.61
C ILE A 6 3.35 -1.54 -0.71
N MET A 7 3.82 -0.43 -1.27
CA MET A 7 4.64 -0.43 -2.49
C MET A 7 6.05 -0.96 -2.19
N LYS A 8 6.77 -1.46 -3.18
CA LYS A 8 8.19 -1.85 -3.07
C LYS A 8 9.08 -0.63 -2.83
N LEU A 9 10.23 -0.85 -2.21
CA LEU A 9 11.20 0.21 -1.95
C LEU A 9 11.62 0.90 -3.25
N GLY A 10 11.57 2.24 -3.26
CA GLY A 10 11.94 3.04 -4.43
C GLY A 10 10.89 3.08 -5.54
N THR A 11 9.71 2.50 -5.33
CA THR A 11 8.56 2.60 -6.24
C THR A 11 7.45 3.43 -5.60
N THR A 12 6.70 4.16 -6.41
CA THR A 12 5.53 4.93 -6.00
C THR A 12 4.47 4.87 -7.09
N VAL A 13 3.21 4.99 -6.70
CA VAL A 13 2.13 5.25 -7.67
C VAL A 13 2.34 6.58 -8.38
N GLY A 14 1.83 6.68 -9.60
CA GLY A 14 1.83 7.90 -10.40
C GLY A 14 0.72 8.87 -9.98
N ASP A 15 -0.13 9.23 -10.94
CA ASP A 15 -1.27 10.12 -10.71
C ASP A 15 -2.39 9.44 -9.89
N ASP A 16 -2.63 8.14 -10.14
CA ASP A 16 -3.49 7.26 -9.34
C ASP A 16 -2.87 5.86 -9.29
N PHE A 17 -3.41 4.96 -8.47
CA PHE A 17 -3.06 3.54 -8.52
C PHE A 17 -3.69 2.88 -9.75
N GLY A 18 -2.90 2.16 -10.54
CA GLY A 18 -3.36 1.47 -11.74
C GLY A 18 -2.65 0.15 -12.03
N ASP A 19 -3.02 -0.52 -13.12
CA ASP A 19 -2.47 -1.82 -13.53
C ASP A 19 -0.93 -1.82 -13.64
N GLU A 20 -0.32 -0.68 -13.99
CA GLU A 20 1.13 -0.53 -14.05
C GLU A 20 1.83 -0.69 -12.68
N ASP A 21 1.10 -0.48 -11.58
CA ASP A 21 1.62 -0.50 -10.22
C ASP A 21 1.56 -1.89 -9.58
N GLU A 22 0.76 -2.82 -10.13
CA GLU A 22 0.59 -4.17 -9.56
C GLU A 22 1.93 -4.91 -9.42
N GLY A 23 2.83 -4.74 -10.41
CA GLY A 23 4.18 -5.32 -10.37
C GLY A 23 5.07 -4.75 -9.27
N ASN A 24 4.70 -3.59 -8.71
CA ASN A 24 5.44 -2.86 -7.69
C ASN A 24 4.90 -3.09 -6.28
N ILE A 25 3.88 -3.93 -6.09
CA ILE A 25 3.34 -4.24 -4.77
C ILE A 25 4.33 -5.11 -3.99
N TYR A 26 4.66 -4.70 -2.76
CA TYR A 26 5.38 -5.54 -1.80
C TYR A 26 4.42 -6.48 -1.07
N TRP A 27 3.31 -5.93 -0.58
CA TRP A 27 2.30 -6.66 0.16
C TRP A 27 0.98 -5.90 0.13
N GLU A 28 -0.14 -6.62 0.12
CA GLU A 28 -1.47 -6.03 0.14
C GLU A 28 -2.50 -6.86 0.92
N ILE A 29 -3.60 -6.21 1.28
CA ILE A 29 -4.83 -6.86 1.74
C ILE A 29 -6.04 -6.03 1.34
N GLU A 30 -7.15 -6.71 1.03
CA GLU A 30 -8.45 -6.10 0.77
C GLU A 30 -9.41 -6.27 1.95
N VAL A 31 -10.28 -5.29 2.19
CA VAL A 31 -11.34 -5.33 3.22
C VAL A 31 -12.64 -4.77 2.65
N GLU A 32 -13.73 -5.55 2.79
CA GLU A 32 -15.05 -5.15 2.32
C GLU A 32 -15.75 -4.16 3.29
N PRO A 33 -16.73 -3.37 2.82
CA PRO A 33 -17.50 -2.48 3.68
C PRO A 33 -18.14 -3.21 4.86
N GLY A 34 -17.94 -2.67 6.07
CA GLY A 34 -18.46 -3.25 7.31
C GLY A 34 -17.60 -4.35 7.92
N GLU A 35 -16.51 -4.75 7.25
CA GLU A 35 -15.56 -5.72 7.79
C GLU A 35 -14.36 -5.07 8.49
N SER A 36 -13.60 -5.89 9.20
CA SER A 36 -12.29 -5.53 9.75
C SER A 36 -11.40 -6.76 9.73
N LYS A 37 -10.14 -6.59 9.33
CA LYS A 37 -9.14 -7.67 9.28
C LYS A 37 -7.95 -7.33 10.18
N THR A 38 -7.43 -8.34 10.86
CA THR A 38 -6.11 -8.30 11.51
C THR A 38 -5.18 -9.18 10.70
N VAL A 39 -4.03 -8.62 10.34
CA VAL A 39 -3.06 -9.23 9.41
C VAL A 39 -1.67 -9.17 10.00
N THR A 40 -0.78 -10.02 9.48
CA THR A 40 0.65 -9.96 9.74
C THR A 40 1.39 -10.02 8.41
N PHE A 41 2.45 -9.25 8.30
CA PHE A 41 3.38 -9.28 7.18
C PHE A 41 4.81 -9.24 7.73
N THR A 42 5.77 -9.69 6.94
CA THR A 42 7.19 -9.54 7.31
C THR A 42 7.61 -8.13 6.98
N ALA A 43 8.27 -7.42 7.89
CA ALA A 43 8.80 -6.11 7.56
C ALA A 43 9.85 -6.23 6.42
N PRO A 44 9.79 -5.40 5.37
CA PRO A 44 10.79 -5.39 4.32
C PRO A 44 12.13 -4.83 4.84
N GLU A 45 13.11 -4.63 3.94
CA GLU A 45 14.37 -3.99 4.31
C GLU A 45 14.18 -2.55 4.84
N ALA A 46 15.18 -2.02 5.55
CA ALA A 46 15.10 -0.66 6.08
C ALA A 46 14.92 0.37 4.96
N GLY A 47 13.98 1.30 5.13
CA GLY A 47 13.62 2.26 4.08
C GLY A 47 12.27 2.93 4.33
N GLU A 48 11.90 3.83 3.42
CA GLU A 48 10.59 4.48 3.40
C GLU A 48 9.76 3.90 2.24
N TYR A 49 8.54 3.49 2.55
CA TYR A 49 7.63 2.83 1.65
C TYR A 49 6.33 3.61 1.56
N GLN A 50 5.80 3.77 0.35
CA GLN A 50 4.49 4.35 0.15
C GLN A 50 3.41 3.32 0.50
N ILE A 51 2.40 3.76 1.26
CA ILE A 51 1.15 3.03 1.47
C ILE A 51 0.05 3.72 0.68
N VAL A 52 -0.76 2.95 -0.04
CA VAL A 52 -1.93 3.46 -0.77
C VAL A 52 -3.13 2.53 -0.62
N CYS A 53 -4.32 3.02 -0.95
CA CYS A 53 -5.45 2.17 -1.27
C CYS A 53 -5.46 1.89 -2.77
N GLY A 54 -5.38 0.61 -3.17
CA GLY A 54 -5.35 0.16 -4.57
C GLY A 54 -6.68 0.32 -5.32
N THR A 55 -7.79 0.52 -4.61
CA THR A 55 -9.08 0.81 -5.24
C THR A 55 -9.05 2.14 -6.00
N GLU A 56 -9.42 2.11 -7.29
CA GLU A 56 -9.44 3.26 -8.21
C GLU A 56 -10.02 4.53 -7.58
N GLY A 57 -9.31 5.66 -7.69
CA GLY A 57 -9.70 6.96 -7.17
C GLY A 57 -9.50 7.16 -5.66
N HIS A 58 -9.28 6.10 -4.86
CA HIS A 58 -9.13 6.24 -3.42
C HIS A 58 -7.80 6.87 -3.01
N PHE A 59 -6.72 6.56 -3.71
CA PHE A 59 -5.43 7.22 -3.50
C PHE A 59 -5.54 8.73 -3.77
N VAL A 60 -6.11 9.12 -4.92
CA VAL A 60 -6.35 10.53 -5.28
C VAL A 60 -7.28 11.23 -4.29
N ALA A 61 -8.22 10.50 -3.68
CA ALA A 61 -9.08 10.99 -2.61
C ALA A 61 -8.38 11.15 -1.25
N GLY A 62 -7.10 10.78 -1.15
CA GLY A 62 -6.25 10.98 0.03
C GLY A 62 -5.96 9.73 0.86
N MET A 63 -6.31 8.53 0.38
CA MET A 63 -5.91 7.28 1.04
C MET A 63 -4.45 6.94 0.75
N VAL A 64 -3.55 7.71 1.35
CA VAL A 64 -2.10 7.58 1.23
C VAL A 64 -1.42 7.66 2.60
N GLY A 65 -0.34 6.91 2.78
CA GLY A 65 0.49 6.92 3.98
C GLY A 65 1.95 6.60 3.67
N SER A 66 2.80 6.65 4.70
CA SER A 66 4.20 6.25 4.65
C SER A 66 4.49 5.22 5.75
N LEU A 67 5.22 4.16 5.40
CA LEU A 67 5.78 3.19 6.33
C LEU A 67 7.29 3.37 6.35
N THR A 68 7.84 3.73 7.51
CA THR A 68 9.28 3.74 7.74
C THR A 68 9.71 2.48 8.46
N VAL A 69 10.55 1.67 7.82
CA VAL A 69 11.24 0.56 8.45
C VAL A 69 12.63 1.02 8.86
N VAL A 70 12.91 1.04 10.16
CA VAL A 70 14.23 1.42 10.69
C VAL A 70 15.09 0.19 10.91
N ALA A 71 16.39 0.33 10.69
CA ALA A 71 17.34 -0.71 11.05
C ALA A 71 17.33 -0.94 12.58
N PRO A 72 17.59 -2.18 13.04
CA PRO A 72 17.71 -2.50 14.45
C PRO A 72 18.78 -1.69 15.19
#